data_AF-A0A2S2NVN0-F1
#
_entry.id   AF-A0A2S2NVN0-F1
#
_cell.length_a   1.000
_cell.length_b   1.000
_cell.length_c   1.000
_cell.angle_alpha   90.00
_cell.angle_beta   90.00
_cell.angle_gamma   90.00
#
_symmetry.space_group_name_H-M   'P 1'
#
loop_
_entity.id
_entity.type
_entity.pdbx_description
1 polymer ?
#
loop_
_entity_poly.entity_id
_entity_poly.type
_entity_poly.pdbx_seq_one_letter_code
_entity_poly.pdbx_strand_id
1 'polypeptide(L)'
;PLQGWLGKKTSDYRSKTAPRTDERVRLMNEIISGIQVIKMYTWEKPFALLVQYARKMEIEQIKGASWIRVFLQSFRIFHFRFALFISILSYVLLGNSINTQQVFVIISYYGVLLTTMTVFFPLGVLTLAEMLISNKRIQSF
;
A
#
# COMPACT_ATOMS: atom_id res chain seq x y z
N PRO A 1 9.62 2.59 11.72
CA PRO A 1 9.63 1.13 12.01
C PRO A 1 8.38 0.38 11.50
N LEU A 2 7.18 0.70 12.01
CA LEU A 2 5.93 0.02 11.62
C LEU A 2 5.62 0.17 10.11
N GLN A 3 5.74 1.40 9.59
CA GLN A 3 5.56 1.70 8.16
C GLN A 3 6.49 0.88 7.26
N GLY A 4 7.76 0.70 7.68
CA GLY A 4 8.75 -0.10 6.95
C GLY A 4 8.41 -1.60 6.96
N TRP A 5 7.98 -2.14 8.10
CA TRP A 5 7.55 -3.54 8.19
C TRP A 5 6.30 -3.81 7.34
N LEU A 6 5.30 -2.91 7.40
CA LEU A 6 4.10 -2.99 6.55
C LEU A 6 4.42 -2.83 5.07
N GLY A 7 5.42 -1.98 4.73
CA GLY A 7 5.96 -1.85 3.39
C GLY A 7 6.57 -3.17 2.88
N LYS A 8 7.39 -3.83 3.70
CA LYS A 8 7.96 -5.15 3.37
C LYS A 8 6.86 -6.19 3.13
N LYS A 9 5.87 -6.27 4.03
CA LYS A 9 4.74 -7.20 3.88
C LYS A 9 3.89 -6.90 2.63
N THR A 10 3.75 -5.63 2.25
CA THR A 10 3.09 -5.23 1.00
C THR A 10 3.90 -5.69 -0.22
N SER A 11 5.22 -5.63 -0.16
CA SER A 11 6.12 -6.17 -1.19
C SER A 11 5.94 -7.68 -1.36
N ASP A 12 5.84 -8.42 -0.24
CA ASP A 12 5.63 -9.87 -0.28
C ASP A 12 4.30 -10.24 -0.97
N TYR A 13 3.21 -9.54 -0.67
CA TYR A 13 1.93 -9.74 -1.37
C TYR A 13 2.03 -9.41 -2.87
N ARG A 14 2.75 -8.34 -3.24
CA ARG A 14 2.98 -7.99 -4.65
C ARG A 14 3.77 -9.06 -5.38
N SER A 15 4.83 -9.58 -4.76
CA SER A 15 5.64 -10.66 -5.31
C SER A 15 4.82 -11.95 -5.51
N LYS A 16 3.87 -12.24 -4.63
CA LYS A 16 2.93 -13.38 -4.79
C LYS A 16 1.81 -13.12 -5.79
N THR A 17 1.45 -11.86 -6.04
CA THR A 17 0.40 -11.50 -7.01
C THR A 17 0.87 -11.74 -8.44
N ALA A 18 2.09 -11.33 -8.78
CA ALA A 18 2.66 -11.48 -10.13
C ALA A 18 2.53 -12.91 -10.72
N PRO A 19 3.01 -13.98 -10.06
CA PRO A 19 2.91 -15.34 -10.60
C PRO A 19 1.47 -15.82 -10.73
N ARG A 20 0.55 -15.36 -9.88
CA ARG A 20 -0.88 -15.71 -9.98
C ARG A 20 -1.56 -15.03 -11.16
N THR A 21 -1.19 -13.78 -11.44
CA THR A 21 -1.64 -13.06 -12.63
C THR A 21 -1.12 -13.75 -13.90
N ASP A 22 0.14 -14.16 -13.92
CA ASP A 22 0.75 -14.88 -15.06
C ASP A 22 0.05 -16.23 -15.31
N GLU A 23 -0.22 -17.00 -14.26
CA GLU A 23 -0.98 -18.26 -14.33
C GLU A 23 -2.37 -18.06 -14.93
N ARG A 24 -3.12 -17.04 -14.48
CA ARG A 24 -4.44 -16.71 -15.02
C ARG A 24 -4.37 -16.29 -16.49
N VAL A 25 -3.39 -15.47 -16.87
CA VAL A 25 -3.20 -15.03 -18.27
C VAL A 25 -2.88 -16.23 -19.15
N ARG A 26 -1.99 -17.12 -18.71
CA ARG A 26 -1.66 -18.36 -19.41
C ARG A 26 -2.90 -19.24 -19.61
N LEU A 27 -3.68 -19.48 -18.55
CA LEU A 27 -4.93 -20.25 -18.63
C LEU A 27 -5.90 -19.66 -19.65
N MET A 28 -6.07 -18.33 -19.68
CA MET A 28 -6.92 -17.70 -20.68
C MET A 28 -6.39 -17.88 -22.10
N ASN A 29 -5.07 -17.79 -22.30
CA ASN A 29 -4.46 -18.01 -23.61
C ASN A 29 -4.69 -19.44 -24.12
N GLU A 30 -4.56 -20.44 -23.24
CA GLU A 30 -4.85 -21.85 -23.56
C GLU A 30 -6.33 -22.04 -23.95
N ILE A 31 -7.27 -21.40 -23.22
CA ILE A 31 -8.71 -21.44 -23.53
C ILE A 31 -9.01 -20.79 -24.88
N ILE A 32 -8.42 -19.63 -25.18
CA ILE A 32 -8.64 -18.92 -26.45
C ILE A 32 -8.11 -19.77 -27.61
N SER A 33 -6.93 -20.38 -27.45
CA SER A 33 -6.36 -21.25 -28.47
C SER A 33 -7.22 -22.50 -28.74
N GLY A 34 -7.93 -23.02 -27.72
CA GLY A 34 -8.79 -24.20 -27.83
C GLY A 34 -10.29 -23.91 -28.00
N ILE A 35 -10.69 -22.67 -28.27
CA ILE A 35 -12.08 -22.22 -28.12
C ILE A 35 -13.08 -23.00 -28.99
N GLN A 36 -12.69 -23.41 -30.20
CA GLN A 36 -13.57 -24.13 -31.12
C GLN A 36 -14.02 -25.48 -30.54
N VAL A 37 -13.10 -26.23 -29.93
CA VAL A 37 -13.38 -27.52 -29.29
C VAL A 37 -14.26 -27.31 -28.05
N ILE A 38 -13.93 -26.31 -27.23
CA ILE A 38 -14.70 -25.97 -26.03
C ILE A 38 -16.17 -25.68 -26.38
N LYS A 39 -16.41 -24.92 -27.46
CA LYS A 39 -17.76 -24.62 -27.94
C LYS A 39 -18.48 -25.85 -28.51
N MET A 40 -17.77 -26.67 -29.30
CA MET A 40 -18.31 -27.91 -29.87
C MET A 40 -18.86 -28.85 -28.78
N TYR A 41 -18.17 -28.93 -27.64
CA TYR A 41 -18.60 -29.76 -26.49
C TYR A 41 -19.37 -28.99 -25.42
N THR A 42 -19.71 -27.71 -25.63
CA THR A 42 -20.41 -26.85 -24.66
C THR A 42 -19.73 -26.72 -23.28
N TRP A 43 -18.41 -26.88 -23.23
CA TRP A 43 -17.59 -26.84 -22.00
C TRP A 43 -17.30 -25.42 -21.49
N GLU A 44 -17.96 -24.40 -22.02
CA GLU A 44 -17.73 -23.00 -21.64
C GLU A 44 -17.88 -22.76 -20.13
N LYS A 45 -18.91 -23.36 -19.49
CA LYS A 45 -19.17 -23.19 -18.05
C LYS A 45 -18.04 -23.78 -17.18
N PRO A 46 -17.61 -25.04 -17.36
CA PRO A 46 -16.44 -25.58 -16.66
C PRO A 46 -15.17 -24.73 -16.78
N PHE A 47 -14.83 -24.29 -17.99
CA PHE A 47 -13.63 -23.46 -18.21
C PHE A 47 -13.77 -22.07 -17.60
N ALA A 48 -14.97 -21.48 -17.60
CA ALA A 48 -15.23 -20.23 -16.89
C ALA A 48 -15.02 -20.37 -15.38
N LEU A 49 -15.44 -21.48 -14.77
CA LEU A 49 -15.20 -21.76 -13.34
C LEU A 49 -13.70 -21.91 -13.04
N LEU A 50 -12.93 -22.52 -13.93
CA LEU A 50 -11.47 -22.64 -13.79
C LEU A 50 -10.79 -21.27 -13.76
N VAL A 51 -11.14 -20.38 -14.70
CA VAL A 51 -10.63 -19.00 -14.73
C VAL A 51 -11.08 -18.21 -13.50
N GLN A 52 -12.31 -18.41 -13.05
CA GLN A 52 -12.84 -17.76 -11.84
C GLN A 52 -12.07 -18.20 -10.59
N TYR A 53 -11.70 -19.48 -10.50
CA TYR A 53 -10.87 -19.99 -9.40
C TYR A 53 -9.47 -19.35 -9.40
N ALA A 54 -8.80 -19.33 -10.55
CA ALA A 54 -7.50 -18.66 -10.68
C ALA A 54 -7.59 -17.16 -10.31
N ARG A 55 -8.64 -16.47 -10.76
CA ARG A 55 -8.91 -15.07 -10.41
C ARG A 55 -9.16 -14.87 -8.92
N LYS A 56 -9.85 -15.81 -8.25
CA LYS A 56 -10.09 -15.76 -6.80
C LYS A 56 -8.77 -15.79 -6.02
N MET A 57 -7.85 -16.67 -6.40
CA MET A 57 -6.53 -16.79 -5.76
C MET A 57 -5.68 -15.52 -5.95
N GLU A 58 -5.71 -14.93 -7.15
CA GLU A 58 -5.06 -13.65 -7.44
C GLU A 58 -5.65 -12.51 -6.57
N ILE A 59 -6.98 -12.41 -6.53
CA ILE A 59 -7.69 -11.39 -5.76
C ILE A 59 -7.39 -11.49 -4.27
N GLU A 60 -7.19 -12.70 -3.72
CA GLU A 60 -6.84 -12.88 -2.32
C GLU A 60 -5.51 -12.20 -1.95
N GLN A 61 -4.50 -12.33 -2.80
CA GLN A 61 -3.21 -11.65 -2.60
C GLN A 61 -3.34 -10.12 -2.75
N ILE A 62 -4.09 -9.67 -3.76
CA ILE A 62 -4.39 -8.25 -3.97
C ILE A 62 -5.12 -7.65 -2.76
N LYS A 63 -6.08 -8.39 -2.18
CA LYS A 63 -6.82 -7.97 -0.99
C LYS A 63 -5.89 -7.83 0.22
N GLY A 64 -4.96 -8.76 0.42
CA GLY A 64 -3.96 -8.66 1.48
C GLY A 64 -3.13 -7.36 1.41
N ALA A 65 -2.62 -7.03 0.23
CA ALA A 65 -1.91 -5.76 0.00
C ALA A 65 -2.82 -4.53 0.18
N SER A 66 -4.07 -4.63 -0.28
CA SER A 66 -5.07 -3.54 -0.18
C SER A 66 -5.45 -3.25 1.27
N TRP A 67 -5.62 -4.28 2.11
CA TRP A 67 -5.91 -4.11 3.53
C TRP A 67 -4.79 -3.37 4.27
N ILE A 68 -3.53 -3.72 3.99
CA ILE A 68 -2.39 -3.00 4.56
C ILE A 68 -2.41 -1.54 4.11
N ARG A 69 -2.66 -1.28 2.82
CA ARG A 69 -2.75 0.08 2.29
C ARG A 69 -3.85 0.89 2.98
N VAL A 70 -5.03 0.32 3.15
CA VAL A 70 -6.15 0.98 3.84
C VAL A 70 -5.78 1.28 5.30
N PHE A 71 -5.23 0.30 6.01
CA PHE A 71 -4.79 0.49 7.40
C PHE A 71 -3.76 1.63 7.53
N LEU A 72 -2.77 1.68 6.65
CA LEU A 72 -1.77 2.74 6.62
C LEU A 72 -2.40 4.13 6.39
N GLN A 73 -3.38 4.21 5.49
CA GLN A 73 -4.09 5.46 5.20
C GLN A 73 -4.97 5.91 6.38
N SER A 74 -5.71 4.99 6.99
CA SER A 74 -6.51 5.28 8.18
C SER A 74 -5.64 5.73 9.35
N PHE A 75 -4.51 5.04 9.57
CA PHE A 75 -3.57 5.39 10.63
C PHE A 75 -3.00 6.80 10.44
N ARG A 76 -2.69 7.20 9.20
CA ARG A 76 -2.22 8.56 8.89
C ARG A 76 -3.23 9.64 9.31
N ILE A 77 -4.51 9.44 9.01
CA ILE A 77 -5.57 10.41 9.35
C ILE A 77 -5.79 10.45 10.88
N PHE A 78 -5.82 9.29 11.53
CA PHE A 78 -6.01 9.19 12.96
C PHE A 78 -4.84 9.80 13.75
N HIS A 79 -3.60 9.50 13.35
CA HIS A 79 -2.39 9.97 14.01
C HIS A 79 -2.33 11.49 14.12
N PHE A 80 -2.71 12.21 13.05
CA PHE A 80 -2.77 13.68 13.06
C PHE A 80 -3.66 14.22 14.18
N ARG A 81 -4.92 13.76 14.21
CA ARG A 81 -5.93 14.23 15.17
C ARG A 81 -5.56 13.84 16.59
N PHE A 82 -5.04 12.63 16.76
CA PHE A 82 -4.61 12.12 18.06
C PHE A 82 -3.41 12.90 18.62
N ALA A 83 -2.39 13.17 17.80
CA ALA A 83 -1.22 13.93 18.23
C ALA A 83 -1.60 15.37 18.64
N LEU A 84 -2.46 16.03 17.85
CA LEU A 84 -2.99 17.35 18.23
C LEU A 84 -3.75 17.32 19.56
N PHE A 85 -4.63 16.34 19.74
CA PHE A 85 -5.40 16.19 20.97
C PHE A 85 -4.49 16.01 22.19
N ILE A 86 -3.50 15.12 22.11
CA ILE A 86 -2.56 14.87 23.22
C ILE A 86 -1.73 16.11 23.54
N SER A 87 -1.26 16.85 22.54
CA SER A 87 -0.47 18.07 22.77
C SER A 87 -1.30 19.15 23.47
N ILE A 88 -2.53 19.40 23.00
CA ILE A 88 -3.43 20.36 23.63
C ILE A 88 -3.80 19.91 25.05
N LEU A 89 -4.10 18.63 25.25
CA LEU A 89 -4.43 18.07 26.56
C LEU A 89 -3.26 18.24 27.54
N SER A 90 -2.04 17.89 27.11
CA SER A 90 -0.84 18.04 27.95
C SER A 90 -0.60 19.49 28.36
N TYR A 91 -0.83 20.44 27.44
CA TYR A 91 -0.65 21.87 27.70
C TYR A 91 -1.61 22.39 28.78
N VAL A 92 -2.86 21.91 28.79
CA VAL A 92 -3.87 22.22 29.82
C VAL A 92 -3.52 21.58 31.15
N LEU A 93 -3.10 20.32 31.15
CA LEU A 93 -2.73 19.60 32.37
C LEU A 93 -1.54 20.23 33.09
N LEU A 94 -0.66 20.92 32.35
CA LEU A 94 0.43 21.74 32.89
C LEU A 94 -0.04 23.07 33.52
N GLY A 95 -1.35 23.33 33.57
CA GLY A 95 -1.94 24.52 34.21
C GLY A 95 -1.99 25.77 33.32
N ASN A 96 -1.68 25.65 32.02
CA ASN A 96 -1.71 26.78 31.11
C ASN A 96 -3.13 27.02 30.57
N SER A 97 -3.52 28.29 30.42
CA SER A 97 -4.76 28.68 29.75
C SER A 97 -4.59 28.62 28.23
N ILE A 98 -5.47 27.90 27.53
CA ILE A 98 -5.48 27.87 26.07
C ILE A 98 -6.15 29.14 25.53
N ASN A 99 -5.47 29.83 24.61
CA ASN A 99 -6.09 30.82 23.74
C ASN A 99 -6.34 30.23 22.34
N THR A 100 -7.46 30.62 21.71
CA THR A 100 -7.82 30.28 20.33
C THR A 100 -6.68 30.52 19.34
N GLN A 101 -5.94 31.63 19.47
CA GLN A 101 -4.79 31.94 18.60
C GLN A 101 -3.70 30.85 18.68
N GLN A 102 -3.38 30.38 19.89
CA GLN A 102 -2.35 29.36 20.09
C GLN A 102 -2.76 28.01 19.48
N VAL A 103 -4.05 27.65 19.58
CA VAL A 103 -4.57 26.40 18.98
C VAL A 103 -4.43 26.43 17.46
N PHE A 104 -4.81 27.53 16.80
CA PHE A 104 -4.66 27.67 15.35
C PHE A 104 -3.21 27.58 14.89
N VAL A 105 -2.29 28.17 15.65
CA VAL A 105 -0.85 28.08 15.38
C VAL A 105 -0.37 26.62 15.48
N ILE A 106 -0.73 25.91 16.55
CA ILE A 106 -0.35 24.50 16.75
C ILE A 106 -0.89 23.62 15.61
N ILE A 107 -2.16 23.78 15.22
CA ILE A 107 -2.77 23.05 14.09
C ILE A 107 -1.96 23.27 12.81
N SER A 108 -1.57 24.52 12.55
CA SER A 108 -0.83 24.89 11.35
C SER A 108 0.57 24.25 11.32
N TYR A 109 1.30 24.31 12.43
CA TYR A 109 2.62 23.66 12.56
C TYR A 109 2.54 22.15 12.41
N TYR A 110 1.56 21.50 13.04
CA TYR A 110 1.38 20.06 12.90
C TYR A 110 1.06 19.68 11.45
N GLY A 111 0.26 20.46 10.73
CA GLY A 111 -0.01 20.23 9.31
C GLY A 111 1.25 20.18 8.45
N VAL A 112 2.15 21.15 8.65
CA VAL A 112 3.45 21.19 7.94
C VAL A 112 4.33 20.03 8.37
N LEU A 113 4.51 19.84 9.69
CA LEU A 113 5.41 18.83 10.24
C LEU A 113 5.03 17.41 9.82
N LEU A 114 3.74 17.08 9.82
CA LEU A 114 3.27 15.76 9.37
C LEU A 114 3.49 15.56 7.87
N THR A 115 3.28 16.58 7.05
CA THR A 115 3.50 16.49 5.60
C THR A 115 4.98 16.18 5.33
N THR A 116 5.88 16.89 6.02
CA THR A 116 7.33 16.66 5.94
C THR A 116 7.74 15.27 6.41
N MET A 117 7.25 14.83 7.57
CA MET A 117 7.66 13.54 8.15
C MET A 117 7.02 12.33 7.48
N THR A 118 5.80 12.46 6.94
CA THR A 118 5.06 11.31 6.38
C THR A 118 5.23 11.17 4.87
N VAL A 119 5.49 12.27 4.15
CA VAL A 119 5.57 12.26 2.68
C VAL A 119 7.00 12.51 2.23
N PHE A 120 7.57 13.66 2.58
CA PHE A 120 8.87 14.06 2.04
C PHE A 120 10.02 13.23 2.61
N PHE A 121 10.01 12.92 3.90
CA PHE A 121 11.08 12.15 4.53
C PHE A 121 11.18 10.71 3.98
N PRO A 122 10.10 9.90 3.91
CA PRO A 122 10.19 8.56 3.33
C PRO A 122 10.55 8.58 1.85
N LEU A 123 10.05 9.57 1.10
CA LEU A 123 10.41 9.75 -0.31
C LEU A 123 11.90 10.03 -0.47
N GLY A 124 12.47 10.91 0.35
CA GLY A 124 13.91 11.19 0.34
C GLY A 124 14.76 9.96 0.69
N VAL A 125 14.33 9.16 1.65
CA VAL A 125 15.01 7.89 1.98
C VAL A 125 14.94 6.90 0.82
N LEU A 126 13.79 6.80 0.14
CA LEU A 126 13.62 5.93 -1.03
C LEU A 126 14.55 6.34 -2.18
N THR A 127 14.56 7.63 -2.54
CA THR A 127 15.39 8.13 -3.66
C THR A 127 16.88 8.00 -3.36
N LEU A 128 17.30 8.20 -2.10
CA LEU A 128 18.67 7.92 -1.68
C LEU A 128 19.01 6.43 -1.81
N ALA A 129 18.12 5.53 -1.40
CA ALA A 129 18.34 4.09 -1.55
C ALA A 129 18.47 3.69 -3.03
N GLU A 130 17.62 4.23 -3.90
CA GLU A 130 17.68 4.02 -5.36
C GLU A 130 18.99 4.56 -5.96
N MET A 131 19.40 5.77 -5.56
CA MET A 131 20.67 6.37 -5.98
C MET A 131 21.87 5.48 -5.60
N LEU A 132 21.90 4.96 -4.38
CA LEU A 132 22.99 4.09 -3.91
C LEU A 132 23.07 2.78 -4.70
N ILE A 133 21.93 2.16 -4.98
CA ILE A 133 21.86 0.93 -5.81
C ILE A 133 22.33 1.24 -7.24
N SER A 134 21.88 2.36 -7.81
CA SER A 134 22.27 2.80 -9.15
C SER A 134 23.78 3.03 -9.25
N ASN A 135 24.37 3.75 -8.28
CA ASN A 135 25.81 4.01 -8.23
C ASN A 135 26.62 2.71 -8.13
N LYS A 136 26.18 1.75 -7.30
CA LYS A 136 26.82 0.44 -7.18
C LYS A 136 26.78 -0.36 -8.50
N ARG A 137 25.70 -0.26 -9.27
CA ARG A 137 25.60 -0.90 -10.59
C ARG A 137 26.59 -0.29 -11.58
N ILE A 138 26.70 1.04 -11.62
CA ILE A 138 27.67 1.74 -12.49
C ILE A 138 29.10 1.31 -12.17
N GLN A 139 29.45 1.20 -10.88
CA GLN A 139 30.78 0.75 -10.46
C GLN A 139 31.09 -0.72 -10.81
N SER A 140 30.08 -1.54 -11.06
CA SER A 140 30.24 -2.94 -11.45
C SER A 140 30.30 -3.18 -12.97
N PHE A 141 30.07 -2.15 -13.77
CA PHE A 141 30.34 -2.13 -15.22
C PHE A 141 31.79 -1.71 -15.47
#